data_AF-A0AAD7GIT7-F1
#
_entry.id   AF-A0AAD7GIT7-F1
#
_cell.length_a   1.000
_cell.length_b   1.000
_cell.length_c   1.000
_cell.angle_alpha   90.00
_cell.angle_beta   90.00
_cell.angle_gamma   90.00
#
_symmetry.space_group_name_H-M   'P 1'
#
loop_
_entity.id
_entity.type
_entity.pdbx_description
1 polymer ?
#
loop_
_entity_poly.entity_id
_entity_poly.type
_entity_poly.pdbx_seq_one_letter_code
_entity_poly.pdbx_strand_id
1 'polypeptide(L)'
;MTKSQAGHNGLGYRHVDTITFDVHPPYLLCQEIRPGAKAQWVLTDLINMAKFLESHVPDDGNKYKNPVLKSLTNYLNDRIVIGRLKKLNGVLVIYRGVNYLKTRSGGNWDNDFGANVITQTEAEVWESLVLSWPECTPFRSQGWPPYPFFERLDPAKPK
;
A
#
# COMPACT_ATOMS: atom_id res chain seq x y z
N MET A 1 27.51 31.59 20.21
CA MET A 1 26.11 31.91 19.89
C MET A 1 25.84 31.37 18.47
N THR A 2 25.46 30.09 18.32
CA THR A 2 24.07 29.63 18.03
C THR A 2 23.37 30.47 16.94
N LYS A 3 22.93 29.91 15.80
CA LYS A 3 22.02 28.77 15.67
C LYS A 3 22.29 27.89 14.43
N SER A 4 22.07 26.60 14.62
CA SER A 4 21.86 25.54 13.61
C SER A 4 20.40 25.54 13.12
N GLN A 5 20.14 24.77 12.04
CA GLN A 5 18.86 24.40 11.37
C GLN A 5 18.42 25.32 10.21
N ALA A 6 18.03 24.79 9.04
CA ALA A 6 17.11 23.67 8.85
C ALA A 6 17.56 22.60 7.84
N GLY A 7 17.34 21.33 8.23
CA GLY A 7 17.23 20.20 7.32
C GLY A 7 15.80 19.99 6.82
N HIS A 8 15.66 18.93 6.03
CA HIS A 8 14.43 18.30 5.53
C HIS A 8 13.71 18.99 4.37
N ASN A 9 14.00 18.54 3.15
CA ASN A 9 13.04 18.54 2.05
C ASN A 9 12.85 17.10 1.54
N GLY A 10 12.40 16.20 2.43
CA GLY A 10 11.78 14.95 2.00
C GLY A 10 10.36 15.28 1.56
N LEU A 11 10.09 15.25 0.26
CA LEU A 11 8.73 15.33 -0.29
C LEU A 11 8.00 14.02 0.01
N GLY A 12 7.59 13.84 1.27
CA GLY A 12 6.76 12.71 1.69
C GLY A 12 5.34 12.82 1.13
N TYR A 13 4.79 11.67 0.71
CA TYR A 13 3.40 11.18 0.49
C TYR A 13 2.16 12.12 0.51
N ARG A 14 2.27 13.44 0.44
CA ARG A 14 1.14 14.37 0.42
C ARG A 14 0.29 14.31 -0.86
N HIS A 15 0.69 13.52 -1.87
CA HIS A 15 0.14 13.60 -3.22
C HIS A 15 -0.32 12.26 -3.83
N VAL A 16 -0.49 11.18 -3.05
CA VAL A 16 -1.22 10.00 -3.55
C VAL A 16 -2.71 10.22 -3.27
N ASP A 17 -3.50 10.51 -4.31
CA ASP A 17 -4.94 10.86 -4.22
C ASP A 17 -5.81 9.86 -3.43
N THR A 18 -5.31 8.65 -3.17
CA THR A 18 -6.04 7.54 -2.53
C THR A 18 -5.61 7.22 -1.11
N ILE A 19 -4.51 7.79 -0.58
CA ILE A 19 -3.96 7.46 0.75
C ILE A 19 -3.62 8.74 1.54
N THR A 20 -4.32 8.99 2.66
CA THR A 20 -4.04 10.11 3.57
C THR A 20 -3.49 9.63 4.93
N PHE A 21 -2.62 10.44 5.56
CA PHE A 21 -1.84 10.07 6.76
C PHE A 21 -2.51 10.46 8.09
N ASP A 22 -3.24 11.57 8.14
CA ASP A 22 -3.47 12.33 9.39
C ASP A 22 -4.92 12.47 9.85
N VAL A 23 -5.84 11.65 9.38
CA VAL A 23 -7.23 11.73 9.85
C VAL A 23 -7.54 10.49 10.69
N HIS A 24 -7.55 10.67 12.01
CA HIS A 24 -8.42 9.94 12.93
C HIS A 24 -9.71 10.77 13.14
N PRO A 25 -10.58 10.96 12.13
CA PRO A 25 -11.90 11.48 12.42
C PRO A 25 -12.68 10.39 13.20
N PRO A 26 -13.77 10.75 13.89
CA PRO A 26 -14.71 9.75 14.34
C PRO A 26 -15.11 8.90 13.14
N TYR A 27 -15.07 7.56 13.30
CA TYR A 27 -15.51 6.63 12.26
C TYR A 27 -16.87 7.07 11.74
N LEU A 28 -16.99 7.27 10.44
CA LEU A 28 -18.28 7.60 9.83
C LEU A 28 -19.08 6.31 9.77
N LEU A 29 -20.31 6.35 10.28
CA LEU A 29 -21.22 5.23 10.09
C LEU A 29 -21.51 5.08 8.60
N CYS A 30 -21.64 3.85 8.12
CA CYS A 30 -21.84 3.58 6.68
C CYS A 30 -23.06 4.32 6.08
N GLN A 31 -24.02 4.69 6.92
CA GLN A 31 -25.21 5.49 6.59
C GLN A 31 -24.94 6.98 6.35
N GLU A 32 -23.77 7.49 6.75
CA GLU A 32 -23.39 8.91 6.64
C GLU A 32 -22.54 9.21 5.39
N ILE A 33 -22.32 8.20 4.54
CA ILE A 33 -21.51 8.29 3.32
C ILE A 33 -22.27 9.08 2.23
N ARG A 34 -21.68 10.18 1.75
CA ARG A 34 -22.27 10.98 0.65
C ARG A 34 -22.43 10.16 -0.64
N PRO A 35 -23.59 10.22 -1.32
CA PRO A 35 -23.76 9.63 -2.63
C PRO A 35 -22.73 10.20 -3.62
N GLY A 36 -21.84 9.35 -4.12
CA GLY A 36 -20.82 9.76 -5.12
C GLY A 36 -19.38 9.80 -4.60
N ALA A 37 -19.18 9.77 -3.29
CA ALA A 37 -17.83 9.75 -2.71
C ALA A 37 -17.04 8.51 -3.18
N LYS A 38 -15.75 8.66 -3.50
CA LYS A 38 -14.88 7.50 -3.78
C LYS A 38 -14.46 6.85 -2.45
N ALA A 39 -14.15 5.55 -2.47
CA ALA A 39 -13.53 4.91 -1.31
C ALA A 39 -12.13 5.52 -1.11
N GLN A 40 -11.85 5.98 0.11
CA GLN A 40 -10.51 6.41 0.50
C GLN A 40 -9.89 5.35 1.39
N TRP A 41 -8.64 5.03 1.10
CA TRP A 41 -7.83 4.16 1.94
C TRP A 41 -6.98 5.05 2.82
N VAL A 42 -6.87 4.76 4.11
CA VAL A 42 -5.85 5.41 4.96
C VAL A 42 -4.77 4.41 5.31
N LEU A 43 -3.59 4.89 5.73
CA LEU A 43 -2.50 4.01 6.15
C LEU A 43 -2.96 3.02 7.23
N THR A 44 -3.79 3.48 8.17
CA THR A 44 -4.39 2.65 9.23
C THR A 44 -5.23 1.50 8.67
N ASP A 45 -5.97 1.70 7.57
CA ASP A 45 -6.72 0.61 6.92
C ASP A 45 -5.78 -0.47 6.39
N LEU A 46 -4.68 -0.06 5.78
CA LEU A 46 -3.69 -0.96 5.18
C LEU A 46 -2.94 -1.74 6.26
N ILE A 47 -2.59 -1.08 7.37
CA ILE A 47 -1.99 -1.73 8.54
C ILE A 47 -2.97 -2.74 9.17
N ASN A 48 -4.23 -2.35 9.37
CA ASN A 48 -5.25 -3.22 9.94
C ASN A 48 -5.56 -4.41 9.03
N MET A 49 -5.54 -4.17 7.72
CA MET A 49 -5.66 -5.23 6.71
C MET A 49 -4.51 -6.23 6.82
N ALA A 50 -3.26 -5.77 6.86
CA ALA A 50 -2.12 -6.65 7.02
C ALA A 50 -2.18 -7.46 8.31
N LYS A 51 -2.45 -6.82 9.45
CA LYS A 51 -2.63 -7.50 10.75
C LYS A 51 -3.74 -8.55 10.73
N PHE A 52 -4.87 -8.25 10.08
CA PHE A 52 -5.96 -9.20 9.94
C PHE A 52 -5.54 -10.42 9.11
N LEU A 53 -4.79 -10.21 8.03
CA LEU A 53 -4.36 -11.29 7.13
C LEU A 53 -3.24 -12.15 7.73
N GLU A 54 -2.44 -11.60 8.64
CA GLU A 54 -1.30 -12.28 9.30
C GLU A 54 -1.71 -13.59 9.99
N SER A 55 -2.88 -13.63 10.63
CA SER A 55 -3.44 -14.84 11.26
C SER A 55 -4.08 -15.82 10.27
N HIS A 56 -4.17 -15.44 8.99
CA HIS A 56 -4.79 -16.20 7.93
C HIS A 56 -3.83 -16.51 6.77
N VAL A 57 -2.52 -16.28 6.95
CA VAL A 57 -1.51 -16.59 5.94
C VAL A 57 -1.56 -18.10 5.66
N PRO A 58 -1.82 -18.51 4.40
CA PRO A 58 -1.90 -19.91 4.04
C PRO A 58 -0.51 -20.55 4.03
N ASP A 59 -0.40 -21.73 4.63
CA ASP A 59 0.87 -22.45 4.76
C ASP A 59 1.45 -22.88 3.40
N ASP A 60 0.59 -23.15 2.41
CA ASP A 60 1.00 -23.56 1.06
C ASP A 60 1.36 -22.39 0.13
N GLY A 61 1.34 -21.15 0.62
CA GLY A 61 1.49 -19.94 -0.20
C GLY A 61 0.36 -19.71 -1.22
N ASN A 62 -0.77 -20.41 -1.04
CA ASN A 62 -1.97 -20.25 -1.83
C ASN A 62 -2.62 -18.85 -1.66
N LYS A 63 -3.56 -18.48 -2.53
CA LYS A 63 -4.34 -17.24 -2.36
C LYS A 63 -5.24 -17.34 -1.12
N TYR A 64 -5.47 -16.23 -0.42
CA TYR A 64 -6.46 -16.16 0.66
C TYR A 64 -7.83 -16.66 0.19
N LYS A 65 -8.47 -17.51 0.99
CA LYS A 65 -9.79 -18.07 0.68
C LYS A 65 -10.86 -16.97 0.67
N ASN A 66 -11.87 -17.11 -0.18
CA ASN A 66 -12.98 -16.14 -0.29
C ASN A 66 -13.66 -15.80 1.05
N PRO A 67 -13.91 -16.75 1.98
CA PRO A 67 -14.47 -16.41 3.29
C PRO A 67 -13.60 -15.46 4.10
N VAL A 68 -12.26 -15.63 4.07
CA VAL A 68 -11.30 -14.74 4.75
C VAL A 68 -11.37 -13.34 4.16
N LEU A 69 -11.38 -13.23 2.83
CA LEU A 69 -11.48 -11.95 2.13
C LEU A 69 -12.83 -11.25 2.40
N LYS A 70 -13.92 -12.00 2.52
CA LYS A 70 -15.23 -11.45 2.89
C LYS A 70 -15.22 -10.92 4.33
N SER A 71 -14.68 -11.69 5.28
CA SER A 71 -14.54 -11.27 6.67
C SER A 71 -13.67 -10.02 6.82
N LEU A 72 -12.54 -9.96 6.10
CA LEU A 72 -11.68 -8.78 6.06
C LEU A 72 -12.42 -7.56 5.49
N THR A 73 -13.17 -7.74 4.40
CA THR A 73 -13.94 -6.65 3.78
C THR A 73 -14.95 -6.08 4.77
N ASN A 74 -15.69 -6.94 5.48
CA ASN A 74 -16.61 -6.51 6.54
C ASN A 74 -15.86 -5.79 7.66
N TYR A 75 -14.77 -6.38 8.15
CA TYR A 75 -13.94 -5.79 9.21
C TYR A 75 -13.45 -4.37 8.86
N LEU A 76 -13.01 -4.11 7.62
CA LEU A 76 -12.58 -2.78 7.19
C LEU A 76 -13.76 -1.83 6.95
N ASN A 77 -14.91 -2.35 6.49
CA ASN A 77 -16.10 -1.55 6.21
C ASN A 77 -16.87 -1.15 7.47
N ASP A 78 -16.76 -1.93 8.56
CA ASP A 78 -17.27 -1.55 9.88
C ASP A 78 -16.50 -0.36 10.49
N ARG A 79 -15.35 0.00 9.91
CA ARG A 79 -14.41 1.01 10.39
C ARG A 79 -14.11 2.07 9.31
N ILE A 80 -15.10 2.43 8.50
CA ILE A 80 -14.90 3.43 7.44
C ILE A 80 -14.61 4.78 8.06
N VAL A 81 -13.48 5.33 7.65
CA VAL A 81 -13.02 6.65 8.07
C VAL A 81 -13.61 7.72 7.14
N ILE A 82 -13.45 7.55 5.82
CA ILE A 82 -13.98 8.44 4.79
C ILE A 82 -14.36 7.62 3.54
N GLY A 83 -15.40 8.05 2.82
CA GLY A 83 -15.72 7.55 1.49
C GLY A 83 -16.65 6.34 1.45
N ARG A 84 -16.66 5.60 0.33
CA ARG A 84 -17.50 4.41 0.11
C ARG A 84 -16.88 3.12 0.68
N LEU A 85 -17.70 2.07 0.72
CA LEU A 85 -17.28 0.69 1.01
C LEU A 85 -16.00 0.32 0.22
N LYS A 86 -15.06 -0.26 0.94
CA LYS A 86 -13.74 -0.67 0.44
C LYS A 86 -13.84 -1.96 -0.35
N LYS A 87 -13.00 -2.06 -1.39
CA LYS A 87 -12.81 -3.26 -2.22
C LYS A 87 -11.35 -3.70 -2.16
N LEU A 88 -11.11 -4.92 -1.70
CA LEU A 88 -9.75 -5.43 -1.42
C LEU A 88 -8.86 -5.58 -2.66
N ASN A 89 -9.45 -5.81 -3.84
CA ASN A 89 -8.70 -6.18 -5.04
C ASN A 89 -7.61 -5.18 -5.40
N GLY A 90 -7.87 -3.87 -5.27
CA GLY A 90 -6.87 -2.85 -5.61
C GLY A 90 -5.62 -2.91 -4.73
N VAL A 91 -5.80 -3.07 -3.42
CA VAL A 91 -4.68 -3.07 -2.46
C VAL A 91 -3.82 -4.32 -2.60
N LEU A 92 -4.44 -5.50 -2.76
CA LEU A 92 -3.69 -6.75 -2.94
C LEU A 92 -2.92 -6.79 -4.26
N VAL A 93 -3.45 -6.13 -5.30
CA VAL A 93 -2.77 -5.98 -6.59
C VAL A 93 -1.54 -5.08 -6.44
N ILE A 94 -1.68 -3.93 -5.77
CA ILE A 94 -0.55 -3.05 -5.43
C ILE A 94 0.53 -3.80 -4.64
N TYR A 95 0.15 -4.56 -3.61
CA TYR A 95 1.11 -5.35 -2.83
C TYR A 95 1.91 -6.31 -3.72
N ARG A 96 1.25 -7.05 -4.61
CA ARG A 96 1.93 -7.97 -5.53
C ARG A 96 2.90 -7.25 -6.45
N GLY A 97 2.50 -6.10 -6.98
CA GLY A 97 3.36 -5.26 -7.81
C GLY A 97 4.60 -4.75 -7.06
N VAL A 98 4.42 -4.23 -5.84
CA VAL A 98 5.54 -3.78 -5.00
C VAL A 98 6.43 -4.95 -4.57
N ASN A 99 5.84 -6.10 -4.23
CA ASN A 99 6.61 -7.29 -3.89
C ASN A 99 7.45 -7.76 -5.08
N TYR A 100 6.87 -7.79 -6.28
CA TYR A 100 7.59 -8.08 -7.52
C TYR A 100 8.76 -7.10 -7.75
N LEU A 101 8.54 -5.81 -7.53
CA LEU A 101 9.60 -4.80 -7.63
C LEU A 101 10.76 -5.05 -6.67
N LYS A 102 10.47 -5.50 -5.45
CA LYS A 102 11.49 -5.77 -4.42
C LYS A 102 12.23 -7.09 -4.65
N THR A 103 11.57 -8.10 -5.18
CA THR A 103 12.16 -9.44 -5.36
C THR A 103 12.80 -9.66 -6.73
N ARG A 104 12.66 -8.73 -7.68
CA ARG A 104 13.28 -8.87 -9.00
C ARG A 104 14.81 -8.75 -8.91
N SER A 105 15.50 -9.57 -9.69
CA SER A 105 16.95 -9.46 -9.84
C SER A 105 17.34 -8.17 -10.58
N GLY A 106 18.43 -7.53 -10.17
CA GLY A 106 18.96 -6.32 -10.80
C GLY A 106 18.14 -5.04 -10.62
N GLY A 107 17.05 -5.08 -9.83
CA GLY A 107 16.28 -3.89 -9.48
C GLY A 107 16.77 -3.24 -8.19
N ASN A 108 16.68 -1.91 -8.12
CA ASN A 108 16.77 -1.19 -6.85
C ASN A 108 15.35 -1.02 -6.26
N TRP A 109 15.21 -1.19 -4.94
CA TRP A 109 14.00 -0.83 -4.21
C TRP A 109 14.38 -0.25 -2.85
N ASP A 110 13.80 0.92 -2.56
CA ASP A 110 13.90 1.63 -1.31
C ASP A 110 12.49 1.88 -0.73
N ASN A 111 12.33 1.74 0.58
CA ASN A 111 11.01 1.87 1.22
C ASN A 111 10.49 3.32 1.26
N ASP A 112 11.38 4.30 1.11
CA ASP A 112 11.06 5.72 1.08
C ASP A 112 10.98 6.23 -0.37
N PHE A 113 11.93 5.81 -1.22
CA PHE A 113 12.11 6.30 -2.60
C PHE A 113 11.64 5.35 -3.70
N GLY A 114 11.15 4.15 -3.37
CA GLY A 114 10.61 3.18 -4.33
C GLY A 114 11.69 2.60 -5.22
N ALA A 115 11.39 2.45 -6.51
CA ALA A 115 12.37 1.96 -7.48
C ALA A 115 13.53 2.95 -7.71
N ASN A 116 13.34 4.23 -7.37
CA ASN A 116 14.30 5.32 -7.50
C ASN A 116 15.07 5.28 -8.85
N VAL A 117 14.30 5.27 -9.95
CA VAL A 117 14.83 5.17 -11.32
C VAL A 117 15.56 6.46 -11.70
N ILE A 118 16.89 6.40 -11.85
CA ILE A 118 17.74 7.58 -12.10
C ILE A 118 18.35 7.55 -13.50
N THR A 119 18.79 6.38 -13.97
CA THR A 119 19.48 6.24 -15.26
C THR A 119 18.52 5.98 -16.40
N GLN A 120 18.96 6.26 -17.63
CA GLN A 120 18.18 6.00 -18.85
C GLN A 120 17.87 4.51 -19.03
N THR A 121 18.84 3.63 -18.76
CA THR A 121 18.64 2.17 -18.85
C THR A 121 17.62 1.68 -17.83
N GLU A 122 17.63 2.20 -16.60
CA GLU A 122 16.59 1.88 -15.61
C GLU A 122 15.21 2.38 -16.04
N ALA A 123 15.13 3.50 -16.76
CA ALA A 123 13.88 4.04 -17.28
C ALA A 123 13.25 3.12 -18.34
N GLU A 124 14.03 2.56 -19.25
CA GLU A 124 13.55 1.60 -20.26
C GLU A 124 13.02 0.31 -19.61
N VAL A 125 13.73 -0.20 -18.60
CA VAL A 125 13.29 -1.35 -17.81
C VAL A 125 12.02 -1.01 -17.02
N TRP A 126 11.91 0.21 -16.49
CA TRP A 126 10.73 0.68 -15.76
C TRP A 126 9.49 0.76 -16.65
N GLU A 127 9.62 1.31 -17.86
CA GLU A 127 8.51 1.39 -18.82
C GLU A 127 7.98 0.00 -19.19
N SER A 128 8.88 -0.94 -19.48
CA SER A 128 8.52 -2.34 -19.73
C SER A 128 7.81 -2.99 -18.53
N LEU A 129 8.22 -2.63 -17.31
CA LEU A 129 7.60 -3.12 -16.08
C LEU A 129 6.21 -2.56 -15.88
N VAL A 130 6.01 -1.25 -16.06
CA VAL A 130 4.71 -0.58 -15.91
C VAL A 130 3.70 -1.09 -16.94
N LEU A 131 4.14 -1.50 -18.13
CA LEU A 131 3.25 -2.17 -19.10
C LEU A 131 2.72 -3.50 -18.56
N SER A 132 3.52 -4.23 -17.77
CA SER A 132 3.13 -5.52 -17.18
C SER A 132 2.40 -5.37 -15.83
N TRP A 133 2.72 -4.32 -15.08
CA TRP A 133 2.17 -4.00 -13.75
C TRP A 133 1.82 -2.50 -13.68
N PRO A 134 0.72 -2.05 -14.30
CA PRO A 134 0.36 -0.63 -14.35
C PRO A 134 0.19 0.02 -12.98
N GLU A 135 -0.28 -0.73 -11.99
CA GLU A 135 -0.39 -0.34 -10.59
C GLU A 135 0.95 0.06 -9.95
N CYS A 136 2.08 -0.33 -10.55
CA CYS A 136 3.41 0.02 -10.06
C CYS A 136 3.84 1.45 -10.43
N THR A 137 3.15 2.10 -11.37
CA THR A 137 3.47 3.45 -11.87
C THR A 137 3.81 4.46 -10.76
N PRO A 138 3.05 4.54 -9.63
CA PRO A 138 3.34 5.51 -8.57
C PRO A 138 4.69 5.28 -7.89
N PHE A 139 5.23 4.07 -7.94
CA PHE A 139 6.41 3.68 -7.16
C PHE A 139 7.75 3.89 -7.89
N ARG A 140 7.75 4.67 -8.99
CA ARG A 140 8.97 5.00 -9.75
C ARG A 140 9.99 5.74 -8.89
N SER A 141 9.52 6.66 -8.06
CA SER A 141 10.31 7.55 -7.21
C SER A 141 9.70 7.71 -5.82
N GLN A 142 8.89 6.72 -5.41
CA GLN A 142 8.16 6.73 -4.16
C GLN A 142 8.05 5.29 -3.64
N GLY A 143 8.37 5.08 -2.37
CA GLY A 143 8.20 3.77 -1.75
C GLY A 143 6.75 3.44 -1.44
N TRP A 144 6.54 2.42 -0.63
CA TRP A 144 5.22 2.03 -0.16
C TRP A 144 5.24 1.76 1.35
N PRO A 145 4.91 2.75 2.20
CA PRO A 145 5.03 2.65 3.66
C PRO A 145 4.28 1.49 4.32
N PRO A 146 3.12 1.01 3.80
CA PRO A 146 2.48 -0.20 4.31
C PRO A 146 3.29 -1.48 4.07
N TYR A 147 4.27 -1.47 3.15
CA TYR A 147 4.96 -2.68 2.70
C TYR A 147 5.54 -3.53 3.84
N PRO A 148 6.23 -2.99 4.86
CA PRO A 148 6.75 -3.81 5.97
C PRO A 148 5.65 -4.56 6.77
N PHE A 149 4.41 -4.09 6.73
CA PHE A 149 3.28 -4.82 7.32
C PHE A 149 2.81 -5.95 6.41
N PHE A 150 2.79 -5.72 5.09
CA PHE A 150 2.42 -6.74 4.11
C PHE A 150 3.53 -7.78 3.87
N GLU A 151 4.78 -7.43 4.10
CA GLU A 151 5.93 -8.34 3.98
C GLU A 151 5.83 -9.54 4.94
N ARG A 152 5.16 -9.37 6.08
CA ARG A 152 4.85 -10.45 7.03
C ARG A 152 3.82 -11.45 6.52
N LEU A 153 3.14 -11.12 5.42
CA LEU A 153 2.18 -12.02 4.77
C LEU A 153 2.86 -13.00 3.80
N ASP A 154 4.17 -12.86 3.59
CA ASP A 154 4.94 -13.77 2.76
C ASP A 154 5.12 -15.11 3.48
N PRO A 155 4.55 -16.22 2.95
CA PRO A 155 4.65 -17.55 3.57
C PRO A 155 6.10 -18.04 3.70
N ALA A 156 7.04 -17.51 2.91
CA ALA A 156 8.45 -17.92 2.94
C ALA A 156 9.25 -17.25 4.08
N LYS A 157 8.67 -16.29 4.81
CA LYS A 157 9.35 -15.62 5.92
C LYS A 157 9.03 -16.30 7.27
N PRO A 158 10.03 -16.51 8.14
CA PRO A 158 9.79 -17.02 9.49
C PRO A 158 8.91 -16.03 10.27
N LYS A 159 7.88 -16.57 10.94
CA LYS A 159 6.92 -15.82 11.76
C LYS A 159 7.55 -15.39 13.09
#